data_AF-A0A1H3YVV3-F1
#
_entry.id   AF-A0A1H3YVV3-F1
#
_cell.length_a   1.000
_cell.length_b   1.000
_cell.length_c   1.000
_cell.angle_alpha   90.00
_cell.angle_beta   90.00
_cell.angle_gamma   90.00
#
_symmetry.space_group_name_H-M   'P 1'
#
loop_
_entity.id
_entity.type
_entity.pdbx_description
1 polymer ?
#
loop_
_entity_poly.entity_id
_entity_poly.type
_entity_poly.pdbx_seq_one_letter_code
_entity_poly.pdbx_strand_id
1 'polypeptide(L)'
;MGEYVKYKGAEVKIGTCESLYYVTYPKFKEAFDQKLLTPSEFSVHPARCLEVDSGFLFRFPFPDEDKLAFGEIGKHGFNRGLPIKIVPGGDKDLIGLKDKPTDQEFTIHLIQQKFVRRESDGTPVMAAVFSEPESRKVFRIEEGSDILKIAGQIMEHHIVHESDRKLSMQYSQIATRMLAGYGLKPDMSLRNSLNNTKRRVKRSKQISKGRGL
;
A
#
# COMPACT_ATOMS: atom_id res chain seq x y z
N MET A 1 -17.78 -8.50 -14.43
CA MET A 1 -17.88 -9.76 -13.68
C MET A 1 -17.32 -9.53 -12.27
N GLY A 2 -17.98 -10.06 -11.23
CA GLY A 2 -17.59 -9.88 -9.84
C GLY A 2 -16.95 -11.15 -9.28
N GLU A 3 -16.10 -10.99 -8.26
CA GLU A 3 -15.49 -12.10 -7.53
C GLU A 3 -16.15 -12.24 -6.16
N TYR A 4 -16.54 -13.46 -5.79
CA TYR A 4 -17.32 -13.75 -4.59
C TYR A 4 -16.74 -14.91 -3.76
N VAL A 5 -16.96 -14.86 -2.45
CA VAL A 5 -16.66 -15.97 -1.54
C VAL A 5 -17.80 -16.12 -0.56
N LYS A 6 -17.97 -17.32 0.02
CA LYS A 6 -18.86 -17.51 1.15
C LYS A 6 -18.08 -17.22 2.43
N TYR A 7 -18.40 -16.13 3.12
CA TYR A 7 -17.85 -15.77 4.43
C TYR A 7 -18.89 -16.06 5.51
N LYS A 8 -18.55 -16.97 6.44
CA LYS A 8 -19.48 -17.44 7.48
C LYS A 8 -20.82 -17.96 6.90
N GLY A 9 -20.74 -18.63 5.74
CA GLY A 9 -21.90 -19.17 5.04
C GLY A 9 -22.69 -18.18 4.17
N ALA A 10 -22.45 -16.87 4.28
CA ALA A 10 -23.08 -15.87 3.44
C ALA A 10 -22.21 -15.54 2.23
N GLU A 11 -22.81 -15.41 1.03
CA GLU A 11 -22.08 -14.96 -0.15
C GLU A 11 -21.74 -13.47 -0.02
N VAL A 12 -20.45 -13.15 -0.18
CA VAL A 12 -19.90 -11.82 -0.05
C VAL A 12 -19.05 -11.50 -1.26
N LYS A 13 -19.32 -10.35 -1.88
CA LYS A 13 -18.52 -9.81 -2.96
C LYS A 13 -17.18 -9.31 -2.42
N ILE A 14 -16.08 -9.77 -3.01
CA ILE A 14 -14.72 -9.38 -2.60
C ILE A 14 -14.02 -8.50 -3.63
N GLY A 15 -14.49 -8.50 -4.88
CA GLY A 15 -13.98 -7.59 -5.90
C GLY A 15 -14.48 -7.85 -7.31
N THR A 16 -13.58 -7.63 -8.26
CA THR A 16 -13.64 -8.09 -9.64
C THR A 16 -12.66 -9.24 -9.84
N CYS A 17 -12.63 -9.82 -11.05
CA CYS A 17 -11.81 -11.00 -11.38
C CYS A 17 -10.32 -10.87 -11.01
N GLU A 18 -9.76 -9.66 -11.00
CA GLU A 18 -8.33 -9.43 -10.73
C GLU A 18 -8.11 -8.51 -9.53
N SER A 19 -9.09 -7.66 -9.20
CA SER A 19 -8.97 -6.63 -8.17
C SER A 19 -9.97 -6.82 -7.05
N LEU A 20 -9.45 -7.23 -5.90
CA LEU A 20 -10.18 -7.47 -4.67
C LEU A 20 -10.36 -6.17 -3.88
N TYR A 21 -11.18 -5.26 -4.43
CA TYR A 21 -11.41 -3.92 -3.85
C TYR A 21 -12.12 -3.94 -2.50
N TYR A 22 -12.86 -5.01 -2.19
CA TYR A 22 -13.70 -5.08 -0.99
C TYR A 22 -13.07 -5.85 0.18
N VAL A 23 -11.77 -6.17 0.07
CA VAL A 23 -11.03 -6.87 1.13
C VAL A 23 -9.52 -6.58 1.06
N THR A 24 -8.89 -6.48 2.22
CA THR A 24 -7.43 -6.35 2.33
C THR A 24 -6.78 -7.73 2.51
N TYR A 25 -5.53 -7.89 2.09
CA TYR A 25 -4.82 -9.16 2.26
C TYR A 25 -4.81 -9.67 3.72
N PRO A 26 -4.53 -8.85 4.76
CA PRO A 26 -4.54 -9.31 6.15
C PRO A 26 -5.91 -9.85 6.59
N LYS A 27 -7.01 -9.15 6.27
CA LYS A 27 -8.36 -9.62 6.62
C LYS A 27 -8.75 -10.88 5.86
N PHE A 28 -8.35 -10.99 4.59
CA PHE A 28 -8.58 -12.20 3.79
C PHE A 28 -7.85 -13.40 4.35
N LYS A 29 -6.55 -13.24 4.65
CA LYS A 29 -5.71 -14.28 5.21
C LYS A 29 -6.21 -14.74 6.58
N GLU A 30 -6.58 -13.81 7.44
CA GLU A 30 -7.14 -14.12 8.76
C GLU A 30 -8.45 -14.92 8.65
N ALA A 31 -9.38 -14.47 7.80
CA ALA A 31 -10.64 -15.18 7.58
C ALA A 31 -10.42 -16.59 6.99
N PHE A 32 -9.44 -16.74 6.10
CA PHE A 32 -9.04 -18.02 5.54
C PHE A 32 -8.48 -18.97 6.61
N ASP A 33 -7.55 -18.48 7.44
CA ASP A 33 -6.91 -19.26 8.51
C ASP A 33 -7.91 -19.71 9.58
N GLN A 34 -8.91 -18.88 9.87
CA GLN A 34 -10.02 -19.20 10.77
C GLN A 34 -11.08 -20.12 10.12
N LYS A 35 -10.86 -20.60 8.88
CA LYS A 35 -11.80 -21.45 8.12
C LYS A 35 -13.18 -20.82 7.95
N LEU A 36 -13.25 -19.49 7.88
CA LEU A 36 -14.48 -18.75 7.68
C LEU A 36 -14.83 -18.55 6.20
N LEU A 37 -13.92 -18.91 5.30
CA LEU A 37 -14.07 -18.77 3.85
C LEU A 37 -14.31 -20.13 3.18
N THR A 38 -15.37 -20.22 2.39
CA THR A 38 -15.60 -21.32 1.45
C THR A 38 -15.78 -20.76 0.04
N PRO A 39 -15.53 -21.55 -1.02
CA PRO A 39 -15.74 -21.11 -2.39
C PRO A 39 -17.20 -20.70 -2.63
N SER A 40 -17.40 -19.65 -3.44
CA SER A 40 -18.71 -19.41 -4.05
C SER A 40 -18.82 -20.08 -5.40
N GLU A 41 -20.05 -20.23 -5.89
CA GLU A 41 -20.30 -20.79 -7.22
C GLU A 41 -19.71 -19.86 -8.28
N PHE A 42 -19.05 -20.43 -9.28
CA PHE A 42 -18.40 -19.69 -10.39
C PHE A 42 -17.30 -18.69 -9.99
N SER A 43 -16.83 -18.73 -8.74
CA SER A 43 -15.74 -17.89 -8.24
C SER A 43 -14.48 -18.72 -7.97
N VAL A 44 -13.34 -18.06 -7.94
CA VAL A 44 -12.04 -18.67 -7.66
C VAL A 44 -12.00 -19.16 -6.22
N HIS A 45 -11.40 -20.34 -6.01
CA HIS A 45 -11.23 -20.90 -4.67
C HIS A 45 -10.40 -19.93 -3.80
N PRO A 46 -10.81 -19.61 -2.55
CA PRO A 46 -10.11 -18.62 -1.70
C PRO A 46 -8.60 -18.88 -1.54
N ALA A 47 -8.19 -20.15 -1.47
CA ALA A 47 -6.78 -20.53 -1.40
C ALA A 47 -5.96 -20.02 -2.60
N ARG A 48 -6.52 -20.00 -3.81
CA ARG A 48 -5.84 -19.49 -5.01
C ARG A 48 -5.55 -17.99 -4.92
N CYS A 49 -6.43 -17.21 -4.29
CA CYS A 49 -6.20 -15.78 -4.07
C CYS A 49 -5.02 -15.50 -3.14
N LEU A 50 -4.61 -16.48 -2.33
CA LEU A 50 -3.50 -16.37 -1.38
C LEU A 50 -2.19 -16.95 -1.91
N GLU A 51 -2.20 -17.57 -3.09
CA GLU A 51 -0.98 -18.06 -3.73
C GLU A 51 -0.10 -16.88 -4.15
N VAL A 52 1.21 -17.05 -3.97
CA VAL A 52 2.20 -16.11 -4.49
C VAL A 52 2.08 -16.10 -6.01
N ASP A 53 2.11 -14.91 -6.62
CA ASP A 53 1.99 -14.72 -8.07
C ASP A 53 0.62 -15.11 -8.65
N SER A 54 -0.41 -15.27 -7.81
CA SER A 54 -1.79 -15.62 -8.23
C SER A 54 -2.47 -14.61 -9.16
N GLY A 55 -1.91 -13.40 -9.27
CA GLY A 55 -2.46 -12.34 -10.11
C GLY A 55 -3.32 -11.34 -9.36
N PHE A 56 -3.93 -11.73 -8.24
CA PHE A 56 -4.91 -10.93 -7.50
C PHE A 56 -4.31 -9.70 -6.81
N LEU A 57 -5.02 -8.58 -6.93
CA LEU A 57 -4.70 -7.29 -6.34
C LEU A 57 -5.61 -7.03 -5.14
N PHE A 58 -5.07 -7.06 -3.93
CA PHE A 58 -5.82 -6.75 -2.72
C PHE A 58 -5.93 -5.25 -2.51
N ARG A 59 -7.03 -4.82 -1.91
CA ARG A 59 -7.16 -3.45 -1.40
C ARG A 59 -6.00 -3.13 -0.46
N PHE A 60 -5.34 -1.98 -0.67
CA PHE A 60 -4.34 -1.50 0.28
C PHE A 60 -5.01 -1.27 1.64
N PRO A 61 -4.43 -1.71 2.78
CA PRO A 61 -5.07 -1.61 4.08
C PRO A 61 -5.02 -0.18 4.61
N PHE A 62 -5.96 0.67 4.19
CA PHE A 62 -6.07 2.03 4.72
C PHE A 62 -6.53 2.00 6.20
N PRO A 63 -5.90 2.78 7.09
CA PRO A 63 -6.19 2.70 8.53
C PRO A 63 -7.64 3.02 8.93
N ASP A 64 -8.28 3.94 8.21
CA ASP A 64 -9.67 4.31 8.44
C ASP A 64 -10.68 3.22 8.02
N GLU A 65 -10.24 2.26 7.20
CA GLU A 65 -11.04 1.12 6.72
C GLU A 65 -10.96 -0.11 7.64
N ASP A 66 -10.10 -0.10 8.67
CA ASP A 66 -9.88 -1.26 9.56
C ASP A 66 -11.15 -1.73 10.27
N LYS A 67 -12.01 -0.79 10.66
CA LYS A 67 -13.27 -1.07 11.36
C LYS A 67 -14.34 -1.65 10.45
N LEU A 68 -14.17 -1.59 9.13
CA LEU A 68 -15.15 -2.09 8.18
C LEU A 68 -15.15 -3.62 8.16
N ALA A 69 -16.34 -4.20 8.04
CA ALA A 69 -16.49 -5.64 7.99
C ALA A 69 -15.93 -6.23 6.69
N PHE A 70 -15.78 -7.56 6.67
CA PHE A 70 -15.35 -8.30 5.49
C PHE A 70 -16.34 -8.08 4.34
N GLY A 71 -15.86 -7.66 3.16
CA GLY A 71 -16.70 -7.31 2.01
C GLY A 71 -17.36 -5.92 2.07
N GLU A 72 -17.21 -5.18 3.17
CA GLU A 72 -17.70 -3.81 3.30
C GLU A 72 -16.62 -2.76 2.97
N ILE A 73 -15.35 -3.15 3.00
CA ILE A 73 -14.23 -2.30 2.55
C ILE A 73 -14.50 -1.87 1.11
N GLY A 74 -14.11 -0.67 0.68
CA GLY A 74 -14.25 -0.24 -0.72
C GLY A 74 -15.68 0.11 -1.18
N LYS A 75 -16.73 -0.18 -0.40
CA LYS A 75 -18.10 0.30 -0.74
C LYS A 75 -18.21 1.82 -0.78
N HIS A 76 -17.38 2.52 -0.01
CA HIS A 76 -17.32 3.98 0.04
C HIS A 76 -16.23 4.58 -0.88
N GLY A 77 -15.62 3.78 -1.76
CA GLY A 77 -14.56 4.25 -2.66
C GLY A 77 -13.72 3.11 -3.21
N PHE A 78 -14.28 2.33 -4.13
CA PHE A 78 -13.60 1.15 -4.69
C PHE A 78 -12.32 1.54 -5.46
N ASN A 79 -12.29 2.75 -6.04
CA ASN A 79 -11.19 3.32 -6.79
C ASN A 79 -10.28 4.24 -5.96
N ARG A 80 -10.34 4.16 -4.62
CA ARG A 80 -9.56 5.06 -3.75
C ARG A 80 -8.07 4.82 -3.93
N GLY A 81 -7.35 5.89 -4.27
CA GLY A 81 -5.89 5.96 -4.23
C GLY A 81 -5.41 7.02 -3.25
N LEU A 82 -4.23 6.83 -2.68
CA LEU A 82 -3.54 7.89 -1.94
C LEU A 82 -2.62 8.65 -2.88
N PRO A 83 -2.85 9.94 -3.15
CA PRO A 83 -1.90 10.74 -3.90
C PRO A 83 -0.60 10.89 -3.12
N ILE A 84 0.51 10.64 -3.79
CA ILE A 84 1.86 10.79 -3.25
C ILE A 84 2.62 11.66 -4.24
N LYS A 85 3.07 12.81 -3.76
CA LYS A 85 3.95 13.68 -4.52
C LYS A 85 5.35 13.08 -4.53
N ILE A 86 5.91 12.89 -5.71
CA ILE A 86 7.28 12.44 -5.89
C ILE A 86 8.11 13.65 -6.30
N VAL A 87 9.03 14.05 -5.42
CA VAL A 87 10.03 15.08 -5.73
C VAL A 87 11.27 14.38 -6.24
N PRO A 88 11.70 14.63 -7.48
CA PRO A 88 12.93 14.04 -7.99
C PRO A 88 14.13 14.54 -7.19
N GLY A 89 14.94 13.61 -6.71
CA GLY A 89 16.11 13.92 -5.89
C GLY A 89 17.13 12.80 -5.99
N GLY A 90 18.09 12.96 -6.90
CA GLY A 90 19.34 12.17 -7.00
C GLY A 90 19.22 10.70 -7.43
N ASP A 91 18.20 9.98 -6.98
CA ASP A 91 17.98 8.57 -7.29
C ASP A 91 17.06 8.44 -8.51
N LYS A 92 17.70 8.31 -9.68
CA LYS A 92 17.09 8.35 -11.02
C LYS A 92 16.18 7.17 -11.36
N ASP A 93 16.14 6.13 -10.51
CA ASP A 93 15.62 4.81 -10.87
C ASP A 93 14.53 4.30 -9.92
N LEU A 94 13.45 5.08 -9.69
CA LEU A 94 12.23 4.45 -9.18
C LEU A 94 11.63 3.59 -10.31
N ILE A 95 11.69 2.26 -10.15
CA ILE A 95 11.24 1.28 -11.13
C ILE A 95 9.78 1.58 -11.51
N GLY A 96 9.53 1.80 -12.81
CA GLY A 96 8.21 2.11 -13.38
C GLY A 96 8.04 3.56 -13.88
N LEU A 97 8.94 4.46 -13.47
CA LEU A 97 8.87 5.91 -13.76
C LEU A 97 10.00 6.40 -14.70
N LYS A 98 10.69 5.47 -15.36
CA LYS A 98 11.83 5.74 -16.26
C LYS A 98 11.51 6.69 -17.43
N ASP A 99 10.23 6.80 -17.79
CA ASP A 99 9.76 7.62 -18.90
C ASP A 99 9.48 9.08 -18.50
N LYS A 100 9.56 9.43 -17.21
CA LYS A 100 9.20 10.77 -16.70
C LYS A 100 10.42 11.69 -16.65
N PRO A 101 10.26 12.99 -16.96
CA PRO A 101 11.34 13.96 -16.84
C PRO A 101 11.89 13.97 -15.41
N THR A 102 13.19 13.70 -15.29
CA THR A 102 13.89 13.57 -14.00
C THR A 102 13.89 14.83 -13.15
N ASP A 103 13.46 15.98 -13.69
CA ASP A 103 13.54 17.28 -13.03
C ASP A 103 12.17 17.84 -12.64
N GLN A 104 11.08 17.09 -12.86
CA GLN A 104 9.73 17.56 -12.57
C GLN A 104 9.07 16.74 -11.47
N GLU A 105 8.41 17.44 -10.55
CA GLU A 105 7.53 16.81 -9.58
C GLU A 105 6.32 16.17 -10.29
N PHE A 106 5.93 14.98 -9.85
CA PHE A 106 4.72 14.33 -10.35
C PHE A 106 3.99 13.61 -9.20
N THR A 107 2.76 13.21 -9.47
CA THR A 107 1.91 12.53 -8.48
C THR A 107 1.62 11.10 -8.92
N ILE A 108 1.79 10.16 -8.00
CA ILE A 108 1.36 8.76 -8.17
C ILE A 108 0.34 8.42 -7.10
N HIS A 109 -0.55 7.47 -7.37
CA HIS A 109 -1.57 7.04 -6.43
C HIS A 109 -1.26 5.63 -5.92
N LEU A 110 -1.08 5.45 -4.61
CA LEU A 110 -1.06 4.12 -3.98
C LEU A 110 -2.47 3.56 -3.92
N ILE A 111 -2.72 2.45 -4.61
CA ILE A 111 -4.09 1.92 -4.82
C ILE A 111 -4.32 0.56 -4.17
N GLN A 112 -3.37 -0.37 -4.31
CA GLN A 112 -3.56 -1.80 -3.99
C GLN A 112 -2.23 -2.44 -3.55
N GLN A 113 -2.29 -3.72 -3.20
CA GLN A 113 -1.13 -4.57 -2.96
C GLN A 113 -1.25 -5.89 -3.71
N LYS A 114 -0.11 -6.47 -4.09
CA LYS A 114 -0.05 -7.76 -4.78
C LYS A 114 0.92 -8.70 -4.09
N PHE A 115 0.52 -9.94 -3.87
CA PHE A 115 1.42 -10.95 -3.33
C PHE A 115 2.24 -11.58 -4.45
N VAL A 116 3.54 -11.29 -4.51
CA VAL A 116 4.43 -11.71 -5.60
C VAL A 116 5.77 -12.19 -5.10
N ARG A 117 6.54 -12.86 -5.95
CA ARG A 117 7.98 -13.02 -5.78
C ARG A 117 8.70 -11.80 -6.32
N ARG A 118 9.56 -11.21 -5.50
CA ARG A 118 10.43 -10.11 -5.91
C ARG A 118 11.35 -10.54 -7.05
N GLU A 119 11.43 -9.75 -8.11
CA GLU A 119 12.26 -10.08 -9.27
C GLU A 119 13.76 -10.22 -8.96
N SER A 120 14.29 -9.43 -8.02
CA SER A 120 15.73 -9.41 -7.74
C SER A 120 16.26 -10.66 -7.03
N ASP A 121 15.44 -11.35 -6.22
CA ASP A 121 15.90 -12.46 -5.39
C ASP A 121 14.88 -13.60 -5.18
N GLY A 122 13.68 -13.51 -5.77
CA GLY A 122 12.62 -14.51 -5.66
C GLY A 122 11.91 -14.56 -4.30
N THR A 123 12.23 -13.64 -3.37
CA THR A 123 11.62 -13.60 -2.04
C THR A 123 10.15 -13.18 -2.14
N PRO A 124 9.22 -13.88 -1.47
CA PRO A 124 7.81 -13.51 -1.45
C PRO A 124 7.60 -12.18 -0.69
N VAL A 125 6.93 -11.22 -1.32
CA VAL A 125 6.68 -9.86 -0.79
C VAL A 125 5.25 -9.40 -1.08
N MET A 126 4.71 -8.51 -0.25
CA MET A 126 3.48 -7.78 -0.56
C MET A 126 3.82 -6.47 -1.27
N ALA A 127 3.94 -6.54 -2.60
CA ALA A 127 4.30 -5.40 -3.44
C ALA A 127 3.23 -4.31 -3.38
N ALA A 128 3.65 -3.05 -3.30
CA ALA A 128 2.74 -1.91 -3.37
C ALA A 128 2.43 -1.59 -4.84
N VAL A 129 1.14 -1.39 -5.15
CA VAL A 129 0.66 -1.13 -6.50
C VAL A 129 0.23 0.34 -6.60
N PHE A 130 0.75 1.01 -7.62
CA PHE A 130 0.55 2.41 -7.88
C PHE A 130 -0.08 2.64 -9.25
N SER A 131 -0.81 3.74 -9.38
CA SER A 131 -1.28 4.24 -10.67
C SER A 131 -0.83 5.67 -10.89
N GLU A 132 -0.43 6.00 -12.11
CA GLU A 132 -0.25 7.38 -12.53
C GLU A 132 -1.59 7.99 -12.98
N PRO A 133 -2.04 9.13 -12.42
CA PRO A 133 -3.36 9.69 -12.73
C PRO A 133 -3.54 10.09 -14.20
N GLU A 134 -2.50 10.64 -14.83
CA GLU A 134 -2.57 11.17 -16.20
C GLU A 134 -2.58 10.06 -17.26
N SER A 135 -1.61 9.15 -17.19
CA SER A 135 -1.48 8.06 -18.15
C SER A 135 -2.34 6.84 -17.84
N ARG A 136 -2.87 6.76 -16.61
CA ARG A 136 -3.50 5.56 -16.04
C ARG A 136 -2.60 4.33 -16.02
N LYS A 137 -1.28 4.51 -16.20
CA LYS A 137 -0.30 3.43 -16.13
C LYS A 137 -0.29 2.89 -14.70
N VAL A 138 -0.46 1.57 -14.58
CA VAL A 138 -0.36 0.85 -13.31
C VAL A 138 0.98 0.16 -13.26
N PHE A 139 1.68 0.29 -12.13
CA PHE A 139 2.95 -0.37 -11.89
C PHE A 139 3.03 -0.79 -10.42
N ARG A 140 3.95 -1.69 -10.11
CA ARG A 140 4.16 -2.18 -8.75
C ARG A 140 5.61 -1.99 -8.35
N ILE A 141 5.84 -1.79 -7.07
CA ILE A 141 7.17 -1.63 -6.50
C ILE A 141 7.41 -2.79 -5.54
N GLU A 142 8.48 -3.50 -5.85
CA GLU A 142 8.92 -4.71 -5.17
C GLU A 142 10.30 -4.55 -4.55
N GLU A 143 10.94 -3.38 -4.61
CA GLU A 143 12.24 -3.17 -3.98
C GLU A 143 12.15 -2.37 -2.68
N GLY A 144 12.87 -2.85 -1.66
CA GLY A 144 12.74 -2.33 -0.30
C GLY A 144 13.30 -0.93 -0.19
N SER A 145 14.38 -0.65 -0.93
CA SER A 145 14.93 0.69 -1.09
C SER A 145 13.91 1.66 -1.68
N ASP A 146 13.14 1.23 -2.69
CA ASP A 146 12.18 2.08 -3.38
C ASP A 146 10.92 2.30 -2.53
N ILE A 147 10.44 1.26 -1.85
CA ILE A 147 9.37 1.39 -0.86
C ILE A 147 9.79 2.34 0.27
N LEU A 148 11.04 2.28 0.75
CA LEU A 148 11.56 3.22 1.74
C LEU A 148 11.57 4.65 1.22
N LYS A 149 12.01 4.87 -0.02
CA LYS A 149 12.01 6.21 -0.65
C LYS A 149 10.59 6.78 -0.70
N ILE A 150 9.63 5.99 -1.18
CA ILE A 150 8.21 6.42 -1.25
C ILE A 150 7.64 6.66 0.15
N ALA A 151 7.93 5.79 1.12
CA ALA A 151 7.52 6.03 2.50
C ALA A 151 8.10 7.34 3.04
N GLY A 152 9.35 7.64 2.69
CA GLY A 152 10.01 8.92 2.97
C GLY A 152 9.25 10.11 2.36
N GLN A 153 8.87 10.03 1.08
CA GLN A 153 8.07 11.06 0.40
C GLN A 153 6.70 11.26 1.06
N ILE A 154 6.01 10.18 1.47
CA ILE A 154 4.75 10.28 2.23
C ILE A 154 4.97 11.05 3.52
N MET A 155 6.04 10.72 4.25
CA MET A 155 6.35 11.41 5.50
C MET A 155 6.71 12.88 5.29
N GLU A 156 7.50 13.18 4.27
CA GLU A 156 7.92 14.54 3.95
C GLU A 156 6.71 15.42 3.60
N HIS A 157 5.92 14.99 2.61
CA HIS A 157 4.85 15.83 2.06
C HIS A 157 3.57 15.82 2.89
N HIS A 158 3.23 14.70 3.52
CA HIS A 158 1.94 14.54 4.20
C HIS A 158 2.01 14.53 5.74
N ILE A 159 3.21 14.54 6.35
CA ILE A 159 3.35 14.53 7.82
C ILE A 159 4.12 15.77 8.31
N VAL A 160 5.12 16.24 7.58
CA VAL A 160 5.90 17.41 8.02
C VAL A 160 5.05 18.67 7.93
N HIS A 161 4.35 18.87 6.82
CA HIS A 161 3.59 20.10 6.62
C HIS A 161 2.14 20.00 7.13
N GLU A 162 1.72 18.83 7.60
CA GLU A 162 0.37 18.60 8.11
C GLU A 162 0.19 19.14 9.54
N SER A 163 -0.84 19.95 9.71
CA SER A 163 -1.23 20.56 10.99
C SER A 163 -2.25 19.69 11.73
N ASP A 164 -3.08 18.94 11.01
CA ASP A 164 -4.02 17.99 11.59
C ASP A 164 -3.28 16.74 12.09
N ARG A 165 -3.24 16.60 13.41
CA ARG A 165 -2.61 15.46 14.09
C ARG A 165 -3.24 14.12 13.70
N LYS A 166 -4.56 14.08 13.47
CA LYS A 166 -5.27 12.84 13.09
C LYS A 166 -4.85 12.41 11.69
N LEU A 167 -4.83 13.35 10.75
CA LEU A 167 -4.44 13.10 9.37
C LEU A 167 -2.95 12.71 9.27
N SER A 168 -2.08 13.42 9.98
CA SER A 168 -0.66 13.10 10.14
C SER A 168 -0.43 11.66 10.66
N MET A 169 -1.23 11.23 11.64
CA MET A 169 -1.16 9.87 12.18
C MET A 169 -1.64 8.82 11.17
N GLN A 170 -2.69 9.12 10.39
CA GLN A 170 -3.15 8.24 9.31
C GLN A 170 -2.06 8.02 8.27
N TYR A 171 -1.40 9.08 7.79
CA TYR A 171 -0.29 8.97 6.85
C TYR A 171 0.90 8.17 7.42
N SER A 172 1.23 8.38 8.70
CA SER A 172 2.26 7.57 9.36
C SER A 172 1.90 6.08 9.39
N GLN A 173 0.63 5.74 9.60
CA GLN A 173 0.16 4.36 9.60
C GLN A 173 0.21 3.76 8.19
N ILE A 174 -0.15 4.53 7.17
CA ILE A 174 -0.04 4.09 5.76
C ILE A 174 1.42 3.76 5.41
N ALA A 175 2.36 4.65 5.68
CA ALA A 175 3.78 4.40 5.42
C ALA A 175 4.30 3.16 6.18
N THR A 176 3.85 2.98 7.42
CA THR A 176 4.22 1.80 8.23
C THR A 176 3.66 0.51 7.65
N ARG A 177 2.42 0.51 7.16
CA ARG A 177 1.78 -0.67 6.54
C ARG A 177 2.42 -1.05 5.21
N MET A 178 2.80 -0.05 4.42
CA MET A 178 3.54 -0.27 3.18
C MET A 178 4.85 -1.02 3.44
N LEU A 179 5.62 -0.58 4.46
CA LEU A 179 6.86 -1.24 4.87
C LEU A 179 6.63 -2.63 5.51
N ALA A 180 5.56 -2.78 6.30
CA ALA A 180 5.25 -4.05 6.95
C ALA A 180 4.83 -5.14 5.96
N GLY A 181 4.03 -4.77 4.95
CA GLY A 181 3.65 -5.68 3.87
C GLY A 181 4.85 -6.11 3.03
N TYR A 182 5.79 -5.19 2.80
CA TYR A 182 6.94 -5.43 1.95
C TYR A 182 7.80 -6.63 2.39
N GLY A 183 8.07 -6.78 3.68
CA GLY A 183 8.95 -7.85 4.16
C GLY A 183 8.30 -9.22 4.31
N LEU A 184 6.98 -9.29 4.58
CA LEU A 184 6.20 -10.43 5.15
C LEU A 184 6.82 -11.12 6.40
N LYS A 185 8.13 -11.00 6.60
CA LYS A 185 8.91 -11.05 7.83
C LYS A 185 9.26 -9.60 8.19
N PRO A 186 9.20 -9.21 9.47
CA PRO A 186 9.60 -7.88 9.89
C PRO A 186 11.10 -7.67 9.64
N ASP A 187 11.45 -6.97 8.57
CA ASP A 187 12.82 -6.50 8.37
C ASP A 187 13.07 -5.33 9.35
N MET A 188 13.83 -5.64 10.40
CA MET A 188 14.19 -4.69 11.44
C MET A 188 15.01 -3.51 10.89
N SER A 189 15.73 -3.69 9.79
CA SER A 189 16.51 -2.62 9.16
C SER A 189 15.59 -1.54 8.58
N LEU A 190 14.51 -1.93 7.90
CA LEU A 190 13.51 -1.01 7.34
C LEU A 190 12.82 -0.19 8.45
N ARG A 191 12.47 -0.84 9.57
CA ARG A 191 11.88 -0.16 10.73
C ARG A 191 12.84 0.86 11.35
N ASN A 192 14.12 0.52 11.48
CA ASN A 192 15.13 1.43 12.02
C ASN A 192 15.36 2.63 11.11
N SER A 193 15.42 2.42 9.79
CA SER A 193 15.49 3.48 8.80
C SER A 193 14.29 4.43 8.89
N LEU A 194 13.07 3.91 9.03
CA LEU A 194 11.87 4.73 9.23
C LEU A 194 11.97 5.60 10.49
N ASN A 195 12.43 5.03 11.60
CA ASN A 195 12.60 5.77 12.86
C ASN A 195 13.65 6.88 12.73
N ASN A 196 14.72 6.64 11.98
CA ASN A 196 15.72 7.66 11.67
C ASN A 196 15.14 8.77 10.79
N THR A 197 14.34 8.44 9.78
CA THR A 197 13.61 9.41 8.96
C THR A 197 12.66 10.25 9.83
N LYS A 198 11.88 9.61 10.73
CA LYS A 198 11.02 10.32 11.71
C LYS A 198 11.81 11.30 12.57
N ARG A 199 12.99 10.89 13.05
CA ARG A 199 13.87 11.74 13.88
C ARG A 199 14.44 12.92 13.09
N ARG A 200 14.91 12.69 11.86
CA ARG A 200 15.39 13.76 10.96
C ARG A 200 14.31 14.79 10.69
N VAL A 201 13.11 14.33 10.35
CA VAL A 201 11.91 15.15 10.12
C VAL A 201 11.52 15.97 11.36
N LYS A 202 11.59 15.39 12.56
CA LYS A 202 11.31 16.16 13.80
C LYS A 202 12.34 17.25 14.05
N ARG A 203 13.62 16.99 13.77
CA ARG A 203 14.71 17.97 13.94
C ARG A 203 14.58 19.14 12.97
N SER A 204 14.21 18.91 11.71
CA SER A 204 14.00 20.00 10.73
C SER A 204 12.87 20.95 11.16
N LYS A 205 11.78 20.44 11.75
CA LYS A 205 10.70 21.26 12.36
C LYS A 205 11.17 22.15 13.51
N GLN A 206 12.11 21.70 14.33
CA GLN A 206 12.62 22.50 15.45
C GLN A 206 13.53 23.64 14.96
N ILE A 207 14.32 23.38 13.92
CA ILE A 207 15.24 24.37 13.33
C ILE A 207 14.47 25.48 12.61
N SER A 208 13.39 25.14 11.88
CA SER A 208 12.57 26.16 11.20
C SER A 208 11.79 27.07 12.15
N LYS A 209 11.40 26.57 13.33
CA LYS A 209 10.76 27.40 14.37
C LYS A 209 11.74 28.31 15.13
N GLY A 210 13.03 28.02 15.11
CA GLY A 210 14.06 28.81 15.82
C GLY A 210 14.64 29.99 15.05
N ARG A 211 14.31 30.16 13.77
CA ARG A 211 14.82 31.25 12.90
C ARG A 211 13.81 32.39 12.64
N GLY A 212 12.71 32.42 13.39
CA GLY A 212 11.65 33.42 13.27
C GLY A 212 11.63 34.47 14.39
N LEU A 213 12.77 34.74 15.02
CA LEU A 213 12.96 35.81 16.01
C LEU A 213 14.07 36.75 15.53
#